data_AF-A0A2S8BQ06-F1
#
_entry.id   AF-A0A2S8BQ06-F1
#
_cell.length_a   1.000
_cell.length_b   1.000
_cell.length_c   1.000
_cell.angle_alpha   90.00
_cell.angle_beta   90.00
_cell.angle_gamma   90.00
#
_symmetry.space_group_name_H-M   'P 1'
#
loop_
_entity.id
_entity.type
_entity.pdbx_description
1 polymer ?
#
loop_
_entity_poly.entity_id
_entity_poly.type
_entity_poly.pdbx_seq_one_letter_code
_entity_poly.pdbx_strand_id
1 'polypeptide(L)'
;MATRIQDLARVLVDRYDGDAAALWIAGDPDGPELLRRLKGLPGFGDQKARIFLALLGKQYGVTPAGWRAAAGDYGKAGARMSIADVVDAESLGQVRSYKKQMKAAKKAAPKVKGKAAP
;
A
#
# COMPACT_ATOMS: atom_id res chain seq x y z
N MET A 1 4.07 -11.84 15.00
CA MET A 1 3.23 -10.69 14.55
C MET A 1 3.19 -9.60 15.61
N ALA A 2 3.03 -9.96 16.89
CA ALA A 2 3.04 -9.03 18.03
C ALA A 2 4.23 -8.05 18.04
N THR A 3 5.47 -8.55 17.90
CA THR A 3 6.68 -7.70 17.88
C THR A 3 6.62 -6.60 16.83
N ARG A 4 6.22 -6.93 15.58
CA ARG A 4 6.10 -5.93 14.51
C ARG A 4 5.06 -4.84 14.79
N ILE A 5 4.00 -5.18 15.51
CA ILE A 5 2.97 -4.20 15.91
C ILE A 5 3.52 -3.29 16.99
N GLN A 6 4.25 -3.84 17.97
CA GLN A 6 4.92 -3.05 19.00
C GLN A 6 5.99 -2.12 18.40
N ASP A 7 6.78 -2.60 17.44
CA ASP A 7 7.79 -1.80 16.74
C ASP A 7 7.13 -0.67 15.94
N LEU A 8 6.01 -0.95 15.26
CA LEU A 8 5.23 0.06 14.56
C LEU A 8 4.72 1.14 15.53
N ALA A 9 4.12 0.73 16.65
CA ALA A 9 3.63 1.65 17.67
C ALA A 9 4.76 2.52 18.23
N ARG A 10 5.95 1.94 18.47
CA ARG A 10 7.14 2.66 18.91
C ARG A 10 7.57 3.71 17.89
N VAL A 11 7.60 3.38 16.59
CA VAL A 11 7.90 4.36 15.53
C VAL A 11 6.89 5.53 15.52
N LEU A 12 5.61 5.25 15.77
CA LEU A 12 4.59 6.29 15.83
C LEU A 12 4.79 7.21 17.05
N VAL A 13 5.10 6.67 18.21
CA VAL A 13 5.41 7.47 19.41
C VAL A 13 6.68 8.29 19.17
N ASP A 14 7.78 7.65 18.77
CA ASP A 14 9.11 8.29 18.71
C ASP A 14 9.22 9.36 17.62
N ARG A 15 8.53 9.19 16.48
CA ARG A 15 8.69 10.06 15.30
C ARG A 15 7.50 10.96 15.02
N TYR A 16 6.34 10.59 15.53
CA TYR A 16 5.07 11.26 15.23
C TYR A 16 4.31 11.62 16.50
N ASP A 17 4.98 11.65 17.65
CA ASP A 17 4.43 12.05 18.96
C ASP A 17 3.16 11.27 19.34
N GLY A 18 3.07 10.02 18.88
CA GLY A 18 1.92 9.15 19.09
C GLY A 18 0.73 9.42 18.17
N ASP A 19 0.77 10.46 17.33
CA ASP A 19 -0.26 10.75 16.34
C ASP A 19 0.04 10.04 15.01
N ALA A 20 -0.75 9.01 14.70
CA ALA A 20 -0.63 8.31 13.42
C ALA A 20 -0.93 9.22 12.22
N ALA A 21 -1.80 10.22 12.37
CA ALA A 21 -2.18 11.11 11.27
C ALA A 21 -1.04 12.06 10.88
N ALA A 22 -0.17 12.42 11.82
CA ALA A 22 1.04 13.18 11.55
C ALA A 22 1.94 12.51 10.49
N LEU A 23 1.85 11.19 10.30
CA LEU A 23 2.55 10.49 9.23
C LEU A 23 2.22 11.04 7.84
N TRP A 24 0.97 11.40 7.58
CA TRP A 24 0.49 11.89 6.29
C TRP A 24 0.01 13.34 6.25
N ILE A 25 -0.03 14.04 7.38
CA ILE A 25 -0.42 15.46 7.46
C ILE A 25 0.79 16.35 7.79
N ALA A 26 1.70 15.91 8.66
CA ALA A 26 2.75 16.78 9.17
C ALA A 26 3.76 17.16 8.07
N GLY A 27 3.91 18.48 7.88
CA GLY A 27 4.80 19.08 6.90
C GLY A 27 4.29 19.01 5.46
N ASP A 28 2.99 18.80 5.23
CA ASP A 28 2.33 18.77 3.92
C ASP A 28 3.11 17.94 2.86
N PRO A 29 3.32 16.63 3.12
CA PRO A 29 4.17 15.81 2.27
C PRO A 29 3.52 15.58 0.91
N ASP A 30 4.33 15.46 -0.14
CA ASP A 30 3.85 14.98 -1.43
C ASP A 30 3.63 13.45 -1.43
N GLY A 31 3.04 12.94 -2.51
CA GLY A 31 2.78 11.50 -2.68
C GLY A 31 4.02 10.61 -2.56
N PRO A 32 5.14 10.93 -3.23
CA PRO A 32 6.41 10.22 -3.05
C PRO A 32 6.95 10.23 -1.62
N GLU A 33 6.91 11.36 -0.92
CA GLU A 33 7.35 11.49 0.47
C GLU A 33 6.46 10.68 1.41
N LEU A 34 5.14 10.75 1.24
CA LEU A 34 4.21 9.92 2.00
C LEU A 34 4.46 8.43 1.75
N LEU A 35 4.71 8.03 0.50
CA LEU A 35 5.08 6.65 0.19
C LEU A 35 6.39 6.25 0.89
N ARG A 36 7.39 7.13 0.94
CA ARG A 36 8.66 6.91 1.63
C ARG A 36 8.44 6.71 3.14
N ARG A 37 7.62 7.56 3.77
CA ARG A 37 7.24 7.42 5.19
C ARG A 37 6.56 6.09 5.47
N LEU A 38 5.58 5.71 4.64
CA LEU A 38 4.89 4.42 4.76
C LEU A 38 5.84 3.23 4.61
N LYS A 39 6.80 3.28 3.66
CA LYS A 39 7.83 2.24 3.50
C LYS A 39 8.79 2.15 4.69
N GLY A 40 8.96 3.24 5.45
CA GLY A 40 9.77 3.28 6.66
C GLY A 40 9.13 2.58 7.86
N LEU A 41 7.85 2.21 7.77
CA LEU A 41 7.15 1.52 8.84
C LEU A 41 7.47 0.02 8.89
N PRO A 42 7.69 -0.56 10.08
CA PRO A 42 7.88 -2.00 10.23
C PRO A 42 6.75 -2.81 9.59
N GLY A 43 7.10 -3.70 8.67
CA GLY A 43 6.13 -4.58 7.98
C GLY A 43 5.47 -4.01 6.72
N PHE A 44 5.79 -2.77 6.32
CA PHE A 44 5.33 -2.13 5.09
C PHE A 44 6.36 -2.22 3.96
N GLY A 45 6.35 -3.34 3.24
CA GLY A 45 7.06 -3.45 1.96
C GLY A 45 6.40 -2.58 0.87
N ASP A 46 7.09 -2.41 -0.26
CA ASP A 46 6.67 -1.51 -1.35
C ASP A 46 5.21 -1.69 -1.79
N GLN A 47 4.76 -2.93 -2.03
CA GLN A 47 3.38 -3.19 -2.42
C GLN A 47 2.37 -2.74 -1.35
N LYS A 48 2.62 -3.03 -0.07
CA LYS A 48 1.71 -2.65 1.02
C LYS A 48 1.67 -1.14 1.23
N ALA A 49 2.83 -0.49 1.13
CA ALA A 49 2.92 0.96 1.22
C ALA A 49 2.12 1.65 0.09
N ARG A 50 2.22 1.16 -1.15
CA ARG A 50 1.41 1.69 -2.27
C ARG A 50 -0.09 1.44 -2.10
N ILE A 51 -0.49 0.26 -1.62
CA ILE A 51 -1.91 -0.02 -1.31
C ILE A 51 -2.41 0.91 -0.19
N PHE A 52 -1.62 1.13 0.85
CA PHE A 52 -2.01 2.01 1.96
C PHE A 52 -2.10 3.47 1.51
N LEU A 53 -1.15 3.95 0.70
CA LEU A 53 -1.24 5.27 0.06
C LEU A 53 -2.51 5.41 -0.79
N ALA A 54 -2.84 4.38 -1.58
CA ALA A 54 -4.08 4.38 -2.36
C ALA A 54 -5.32 4.41 -1.47
N LEU A 55 -5.33 3.69 -0.34
CA LEU A 55 -6.42 3.68 0.61
C LEU A 55 -6.64 5.08 1.20
N LEU A 56 -5.56 5.72 1.66
CA LEU A 56 -5.57 7.09 2.18
C LEU A 56 -6.18 8.08 1.17
N GLY A 57 -5.72 8.04 -0.08
CA GLY A 57 -6.22 8.95 -1.12
C GLY A 57 -7.62 8.65 -1.63
N LYS A 58 -8.02 7.38 -1.71
CA LYS A 58 -9.34 6.98 -2.24
C LYS A 58 -10.46 7.08 -1.23
N GLN A 59 -10.20 6.74 0.03
CA GLN A 59 -11.25 6.56 1.05
C GLN A 59 -11.17 7.57 2.19
N TYR A 60 -9.97 8.08 2.50
CA TYR A 60 -9.77 9.01 3.62
C TYR A 60 -9.54 10.46 3.18
N GLY A 61 -9.60 10.75 1.88
CA GLY A 61 -9.45 12.11 1.35
C GLY A 61 -8.03 12.69 1.45
N VAL A 62 -7.03 11.88 1.78
CA VAL A 62 -5.63 12.32 1.89
C VAL A 62 -5.01 12.34 0.49
N THR A 63 -5.08 13.48 -0.19
CA THR A 63 -4.71 13.61 -1.61
C THR A 63 -3.51 14.53 -1.87
N PRO A 64 -2.32 14.24 -1.31
CA PRO A 64 -1.14 15.06 -1.56
C PRO A 64 -0.72 15.00 -3.03
N ALA A 65 -0.02 16.03 -3.51
CA ALA A 65 0.39 16.12 -4.91
C ALA A 65 1.12 14.85 -5.36
N GLY A 66 0.72 14.28 -6.51
CA GLY A 66 1.36 13.08 -7.07
C GLY A 66 1.05 11.74 -6.37
N TRP A 67 0.14 11.69 -5.39
CA TRP A 67 -0.19 10.45 -4.66
C TRP A 67 -0.62 9.27 -5.56
N ARG A 68 -1.39 9.55 -6.63
CA ARG A 68 -1.84 8.51 -7.57
C ARG A 68 -0.67 7.87 -8.32
N ALA A 69 0.28 8.69 -8.77
CA ALA A 69 1.48 8.22 -9.46
C ALA A 69 2.36 7.40 -8.50
N ALA A 70 2.56 7.88 -7.27
CA ALA A 70 3.31 7.17 -6.24
C ALA A 70 2.66 5.82 -5.85
N ALA A 71 1.33 5.75 -5.79
CA ALA A 71 0.59 4.50 -5.55
C ALA A 71 0.64 3.51 -6.73
N GLY A 72 1.13 3.93 -7.91
CA GLY A 72 1.21 3.10 -9.12
C GLY A 72 -0.15 2.58 -9.57
N ASP A 73 -0.24 1.29 -9.93
CA ASP A 73 -1.49 0.68 -10.39
C ASP A 73 -2.63 0.78 -9.36
N TYR A 74 -2.32 0.83 -8.06
CA TYR A 74 -3.31 1.00 -7.00
C TYR A 74 -3.89 2.42 -6.95
N GLY A 75 -3.20 3.42 -7.51
CA GLY A 75 -3.66 4.81 -7.58
C GLY A 75 -4.62 5.10 -8.74
N LYS A 76 -4.74 4.18 -9.70
CA LYS A 76 -5.62 4.35 -10.88
C LYS A 76 -7.08 4.46 -10.47
N ALA A 77 -7.80 5.38 -11.12
CA ALA A 77 -9.25 5.50 -10.99
C ALA A 77 -9.93 4.23 -11.51
N GLY A 78 -10.98 3.78 -10.83
CA GLY A 78 -11.70 2.56 -11.20
C GLY A 78 -10.95 1.24 -10.98
N ALA A 79 -9.75 1.25 -10.38
CA ALA A 79 -9.07 0.02 -10.01
C ALA A 79 -9.91 -0.83 -9.05
N ARG A 80 -9.82 -2.16 -9.16
CA ARG A 80 -10.51 -3.16 -8.31
C ARG A 80 -9.53 -4.24 -7.88
N MET A 81 -8.38 -3.85 -7.35
CA MET A 81 -7.23 -4.73 -7.14
C MET A 81 -6.89 -4.98 -5.68
N SER A 82 -7.27 -4.05 -4.80
CA SER A 82 -6.81 -4.02 -3.42
C SER A 82 -7.89 -3.54 -2.46
N ILE A 83 -7.58 -3.53 -1.16
CA ILE A 83 -8.52 -3.05 -0.15
C ILE A 83 -8.84 -1.55 -0.31
N ALA A 84 -7.94 -0.78 -0.92
CA ALA A 84 -8.17 0.62 -1.27
C ALA A 84 -9.37 0.82 -2.21
N ASP A 85 -9.78 -0.24 -2.90
CA ASP A 85 -10.86 -0.23 -3.89
C ASP A 85 -12.18 -0.81 -3.34
N VAL A 86 -12.21 -1.20 -2.06
CA VAL A 86 -13.40 -1.79 -1.42
C VAL A 86 -14.18 -0.69 -0.70
N VAL A 87 -15.35 -0.34 -1.22
CA VAL A 87 -16.27 0.66 -0.65
C VAL A 87 -17.64 0.08 -0.29
N ASP A 88 -17.92 -1.15 -0.75
CA ASP A 88 -19.17 -1.87 -0.56
C ASP A 88 -18.97 -3.39 -0.75
N ALA A 89 -20.05 -4.16 -0.61
CA ALA A 89 -20.01 -5.61 -0.79
C ALA A 89 -19.69 -6.03 -2.23
N GLU A 90 -20.12 -5.26 -3.23
CA GLU A 90 -19.89 -5.56 -4.64
C GLU A 90 -18.40 -5.43 -5.00
N SER A 91 -17.80 -4.30 -4.64
CA SER A 91 -16.37 -4.04 -4.80
C SER A 91 -15.49 -5.02 -4.02
N LEU A 92 -15.93 -5.47 -2.84
CA LEU A 92 -15.27 -6.57 -2.12
C LEU A 92 -15.26 -7.86 -2.95
N GLY A 93 -16.40 -8.22 -3.56
CA GLY A 93 -16.51 -9.36 -4.47
C GLY A 93 -15.55 -9.26 -5.66
N GLN A 94 -15.51 -8.10 -6.30
CA GLN A 94 -14.63 -7.85 -7.45
C GLN A 94 -13.13 -7.93 -7.08
N VAL A 95 -12.72 -7.34 -5.96
CA VAL A 95 -11.32 -7.42 -5.48
C VAL A 95 -10.92 -8.85 -5.13
N ARG A 96 -11.82 -9.62 -4.53
CA ARG A 96 -11.58 -11.06 -4.24
C ARG A 96 -11.40 -11.85 -5.54
N SER A 97 -12.26 -11.62 -6.52
CA SER A 97 -12.18 -12.23 -7.85
C SER A 97 -10.87 -11.88 -8.56
N TYR A 98 -10.46 -10.61 -8.54
CA TYR A 98 -9.19 -10.16 -9.11
C TYR A 98 -8.00 -10.87 -8.45
N LYS A 99 -7.96 -10.90 -7.11
CA LYS A 99 -6.89 -11.60 -6.36
C LYS A 99 -6.83 -13.09 -6.69
N LYS A 100 -7.98 -13.76 -6.85
CA LYS A 100 -8.06 -15.17 -7.24
C LYS A 100 -7.44 -15.39 -8.63
N GLN A 101 -7.82 -14.56 -9.60
CA GLN A 101 -7.30 -14.61 -10.97
C GLN A 101 -5.79 -14.37 -11.02
N MET A 102 -5.30 -13.32 -10.34
CA MET A 102 -3.86 -13.02 -10.29
C MET A 102 -3.04 -14.13 -9.62
N LYS A 103 -3.58 -14.76 -8.57
CA LYS A 103 -2.93 -15.91 -7.93
C LYS A 103 -2.89 -17.13 -8.87
N ALA A 104 -3.95 -17.38 -9.63
CA ALA A 104 -3.97 -18.45 -10.63
C ALA A 104 -2.96 -18.18 -11.76
N ALA A 105 -2.93 -16.97 -12.30
CA ALA A 105 -1.98 -16.57 -13.34
C ALA A 105 -0.51 -16.72 -12.88
N LYS A 106 -0.18 -16.30 -11.65
CA LYS A 106 1.16 -16.49 -11.08
C LYS A 106 1.55 -17.95 -10.87
N LYS A 107 0.58 -18.85 -10.63
CA LYS A 107 0.83 -20.29 -10.54
C LYS A 107 1.05 -20.93 -11.91
N ALA A 108 0.41 -20.41 -12.96
CA ALA A 108 0.52 -20.92 -14.33
C ALA A 108 1.75 -20.38 -15.09
N ALA A 109 2.35 -19.27 -14.65
CA ALA A 109 3.56 -18.74 -15.26
C ALA A 109 4.76 -19.70 -15.06
N PRO A 110 5.51 -20.03 -16.13
CA PRO A 110 6.69 -20.88 -16.00
C PRO A 110 7.73 -20.19 -15.12
N LYS A 111 8.24 -20.91 -14.12
CA LYS A 111 9.39 -20.43 -13.33
C LYS A 111 10.60 -20.40 -14.24
N VAL A 112 10.98 -19.22 -14.73
CA VAL A 112 12.26 -19.03 -15.42
C VAL A 112 13.37 -19.41 -14.44
N LYS A 113 13.99 -20.58 -14.66
CA LYS A 113 15.20 -20.98 -13.95
C LYS A 113 16.31 -20.02 -14.37
N GLY A 114 16.89 -19.31 -13.40
CA GLY A 114 18.01 -18.41 -13.62
C GLY A 114 19.16 -19.13 -14.34
N LYS A 115 19.59 -18.56 -15.45
CA LYS A 115 20.77 -18.95 -16.21
C LYS A 115 22.00 -18.65 -15.32
N ALA A 116 22.71 -19.68 -14.88
CA ALA A 116 24.05 -19.52 -14.33
C ALA A 116 24.94 -18.92 -15.42
N ALA A 117 25.59 -17.80 -15.10
CA ALA A 117 26.61 -17.19 -15.94
C ALA A 117 27.98 -17.82 -15.60
N PRO A 118 28.91 -17.88 -16.58
CA PRO A 118 30.11 -18.72 -16.53
C PRO A 118 31.13 -18.31 -15.48
#